data_AF-A0AA50HXD7-F1
#
_entry.id   AF-A0AA50HXD7-F1
#
_cell.length_a   1.000
_cell.length_b   1.000
_cell.length_c   1.000
_cell.angle_alpha   90.00
_cell.angle_beta   90.00
_cell.angle_gamma   90.00
#
_symmetry.space_group_name_H-M   'P 1'
#
loop_
_entity.id
_entity.type
_entity.pdbx_description
1 polymer ?
#
loop_
_entity_poly.entity_id
_entity_poly.type
_entity_poly.pdbx_seq_one_letter_code
_entity_poly.pdbx_strand_id
1 'polypeptide(L)'
;MIPGFLSRIMPELATLVAHHCAYEVVPGISSAIAGVGLAGIPLTAKDSGAGFFVMDGHDPHRWPWPALAQLPTLVILMGTKNLPLLINELFQAGKCPQTPMAVIKNAGRPEQQIWGEP
;
A
#
# COMPACT_ATOMS: atom_id res chain seq x y z
N MET A 1 12.89 -1.71 -0.01
CA MET A 1 11.97 -2.24 -1.03
C MET A 1 12.02 -3.75 -0.92
N ILE A 2 10.89 -4.45 -0.89
CA ILE A 2 10.87 -5.91 -0.66
C ILE A 2 10.65 -6.60 -1.99
N PRO A 3 11.42 -7.67 -2.31
CA PRO A 3 11.34 -8.41 -3.55
C PRO A 3 9.94 -8.62 -4.14
N GLY A 4 8.94 -8.98 -3.33
CA GLY A 4 7.61 -9.38 -3.81
C GLY A 4 6.52 -8.30 -3.88
N PHE A 5 6.74 -7.08 -3.38
CA PHE A 5 5.69 -6.06 -3.30
C PHE A 5 6.10 -4.76 -4.00
N LEU A 6 5.41 -4.44 -5.12
CA LEU A 6 5.58 -3.20 -5.91
C LEU A 6 7.07 -2.84 -6.13
N SER A 7 7.89 -3.86 -6.35
CA SER A 7 9.33 -3.77 -6.50
C SER A 7 9.74 -3.71 -7.97
N ARG A 8 11.03 -3.50 -8.22
CA ARG A 8 11.63 -3.57 -9.55
C ARG A 8 12.49 -4.82 -9.73
N ILE A 9 12.23 -5.87 -8.96
CA ILE A 9 13.12 -7.04 -8.90
C ILE A 9 13.22 -7.81 -10.22
N MET A 10 12.16 -7.80 -11.05
CA MET A 10 12.10 -8.66 -12.24
C MET A 10 13.21 -8.35 -13.26
N PRO A 11 13.45 -7.09 -13.66
CA PRO A 11 14.62 -6.73 -14.46
C PRO A 11 15.95 -7.16 -13.85
N GLU A 12 16.13 -6.99 -12.53
CA GLU A 12 17.38 -7.33 -11.84
C GLU A 12 17.65 -8.85 -11.89
N LEU A 13 16.62 -9.66 -11.61
CA LEU A 13 16.71 -11.12 -11.72
C LEU A 13 16.96 -11.58 -13.15
N ALA A 14 16.29 -10.96 -14.13
CA ALA A 14 16.49 -11.29 -15.53
C ALA A 14 17.96 -11.08 -15.95
N THR A 15 18.60 -10.02 -15.48
CA THR A 15 20.04 -9.77 -15.72
C THR A 15 20.92 -10.81 -15.04
N LEU A 16 20.66 -11.15 -13.77
CA LEU A 16 21.44 -12.16 -13.05
C LEU A 16 21.32 -13.54 -13.71
N VAL A 17 20.11 -13.92 -14.14
CA VAL A 17 19.84 -15.16 -14.88
C VAL A 17 20.58 -15.17 -16.22
N ALA A 18 20.53 -14.06 -16.98
CA ALA A 18 21.19 -13.95 -18.27
C ALA A 18 22.73 -14.07 -18.18
N HIS A 19 23.32 -13.73 -17.04
CA HIS A 19 24.75 -13.82 -16.78
C HIS A 19 25.15 -15.03 -15.92
N HIS A 20 24.22 -15.96 -15.66
CA HIS A 20 24.45 -17.13 -14.80
C HIS A 20 25.02 -16.79 -13.42
N CYS A 21 24.66 -15.63 -12.87
CA CYS A 21 25.05 -15.24 -11.53
C CYS A 21 24.19 -15.98 -10.50
N ALA A 22 24.83 -16.57 -9.48
CA ALA A 22 24.11 -17.16 -8.36
C ALA A 22 23.42 -16.06 -7.54
N TYR A 23 22.18 -16.30 -7.13
CA TYR A 23 21.42 -15.38 -6.29
C TYR A 23 20.44 -16.13 -5.38
N GLU A 24 20.00 -15.43 -4.34
CA GLU A 24 18.92 -15.84 -3.46
C GLU A 24 17.95 -14.68 -3.27
N VAL A 25 16.65 -14.96 -3.23
CA VAL A 25 15.63 -13.96 -2.91
C VAL A 25 15.18 -14.19 -1.47
N VAL A 26 15.57 -13.28 -0.58
CA VAL A 26 15.16 -13.32 0.83
C VAL A 26 13.89 -12.45 1.01
N PRO A 27 12.75 -13.03 1.43
CA PRO A 27 11.54 -12.27 1.71
C PRO A 27 11.74 -11.28 2.87
N GLY A 28 11.05 -10.14 2.80
CA GLY A 28 11.05 -9.12 3.85
C GLY A 28 9.63 -8.77 4.31
N ILE A 29 9.52 -8.01 5.40
CA ILE A 29 8.25 -7.61 5.99
C ILE A 29 7.76 -6.29 5.39
N SER A 30 6.63 -6.31 4.67
CA SER A 30 6.13 -5.16 3.91
C SER A 30 5.61 -4.03 4.78
N SER A 31 5.93 -2.79 4.41
CA SER A 31 5.34 -1.59 5.01
C SER A 31 3.82 -1.56 4.85
N ALA A 32 3.28 -2.23 3.82
CA ALA A 32 1.83 -2.39 3.65
C ALA A 32 1.16 -3.17 4.79
N ILE A 33 1.94 -3.96 5.54
CA ILE A 33 1.44 -4.78 6.66
C ILE A 33 2.04 -4.27 7.97
N ALA A 34 3.36 -4.31 8.10
CA ALA A 34 4.05 -3.90 9.32
C ALA A 34 3.84 -2.42 9.63
N GLY A 35 3.81 -1.55 8.63
CA GLY A 35 3.62 -0.13 8.87
C GLY A 35 2.27 0.17 9.51
N VAL A 36 1.22 -0.50 9.02
CA VAL A 36 -0.15 -0.37 9.51
C VAL A 36 -0.31 -1.02 10.89
N GLY A 37 0.26 -2.21 11.09
CA GLY A 37 0.27 -2.88 12.39
C GLY A 37 1.02 -2.10 13.48
N LEU A 38 2.17 -1.49 13.14
CA LEU A 38 2.93 -0.61 14.05
C LEU A 38 2.22 0.71 14.36
N ALA A 39 1.22 1.09 13.54
CA ALA A 39 0.34 2.21 13.83
C ALA A 39 -0.90 1.80 14.66
N GLY A 40 -1.02 0.52 15.04
CA GLY A 40 -2.15 0.01 15.81
C GLY A 40 -3.44 -0.18 15.00
N ILE A 41 -3.37 -0.15 13.67
CA ILE A 41 -4.54 -0.26 12.79
C ILE A 41 -4.67 -1.71 12.31
N PRO A 42 -5.77 -2.41 12.61
CA PRO A 42 -6.00 -3.76 12.10
C PRO A 42 -6.44 -3.72 10.64
N LEU A 43 -5.66 -4.33 9.73
CA LEU A 43 -6.02 -4.42 8.31
C LEU A 43 -7.27 -5.27 8.03
N THR A 44 -7.53 -6.22 8.91
CA THR A 44 -8.71 -7.08 8.90
C THR A 44 -9.21 -7.18 10.32
N ALA A 45 -10.46 -6.79 10.57
CA ALA A 45 -11.16 -7.03 11.82
C ALA A 45 -12.53 -7.63 11.51
N LYS A 46 -13.14 -8.25 12.52
CA LYS A 46 -14.46 -8.89 12.39
C LYS A 46 -15.50 -7.95 11.77
N ASP A 47 -15.40 -6.66 12.08
CA ASP A 47 -16.37 -5.64 11.68
C ASP A 47 -15.86 -4.72 10.55
N SER A 48 -14.60 -4.85 10.12
CA SER A 48 -13.97 -4.01 9.07
C SER A 48 -13.67 -4.77 7.77
N GLY A 49 -14.12 -6.02 7.64
CA GLY A 49 -13.99 -6.85 6.43
C GLY A 49 -12.89 -7.91 6.51
N ALA A 50 -13.08 -8.98 5.75
CA ALA A 50 -12.22 -10.17 5.77
C ALA A 50 -10.93 -10.03 4.93
N GLY A 51 -10.69 -8.89 4.29
CA GLY A 51 -9.54 -8.68 3.40
C GLY A 51 -9.24 -7.22 3.12
N PHE A 52 -8.06 -6.99 2.55
CA PHE A 52 -7.56 -5.66 2.19
C PHE A 52 -6.89 -5.73 0.81
N PHE A 53 -6.77 -4.57 0.17
CA PHE A 53 -6.08 -4.45 -1.12
C PHE A 53 -4.91 -3.47 -1.02
N VAL A 54 -3.76 -3.86 -1.57
CA VAL A 54 -2.56 -3.02 -1.63
C VAL A 54 -2.41 -2.50 -3.05
N MET A 55 -2.26 -1.18 -3.20
CA MET A 55 -2.09 -0.53 -4.49
C MET A 55 -0.93 0.46 -4.50
N ASP A 56 -0.40 0.72 -5.69
CA ASP A 56 0.54 1.81 -5.95
C ASP A 56 -0.23 3.10 -6.26
N GLY A 57 0.11 4.19 -5.57
CA GLY A 57 -0.49 5.50 -5.76
C GLY A 57 0.32 6.45 -6.66
N HIS A 58 1.36 5.97 -7.36
CA HIS A 58 2.20 6.80 -8.22
C HIS A 58 1.46 7.25 -9.49
N ASP A 59 0.61 6.41 -10.06
CA ASP A 59 -0.20 6.74 -11.24
C ASP A 59 -1.70 6.45 -10.98
N PRO A 60 -2.46 7.45 -10.51
CA PRO A 60 -3.89 7.30 -10.20
C PRO A 60 -4.75 6.88 -11.39
N HIS A 61 -4.33 7.13 -12.64
CA HIS A 61 -5.14 6.85 -13.82
C HIS A 61 -5.23 5.36 -14.18
N ARG A 62 -4.43 4.50 -13.54
CA ARG A 62 -4.34 3.07 -13.85
C ARG A 62 -5.35 2.19 -13.11
N TRP A 63 -6.12 2.77 -12.19
CA TRP A 63 -6.90 2.00 -11.24
C TRP A 63 -8.40 1.96 -11.56
N PRO A 64 -9.07 0.82 -11.34
CA PRO A 64 -10.52 0.72 -11.48
C PRO A 64 -11.20 1.30 -10.24
N TRP A 65 -11.26 2.63 -10.15
CA TRP A 65 -11.78 3.35 -8.98
C TRP A 65 -13.15 2.88 -8.47
N PRO A 66 -14.15 2.57 -9.32
CA PRO A 66 -15.44 2.05 -8.86
C PRO A 66 -15.35 0.73 -8.09
N ALA A 67 -14.39 -0.13 -8.44
CA ALA A 67 -14.15 -1.38 -7.71
C ALA A 67 -13.41 -1.11 -6.39
N LEU A 68 -12.39 -0.23 -6.42
CA LEU A 68 -11.64 0.12 -5.22
C LEU A 68 -12.49 0.83 -4.16
N ALA A 69 -13.44 1.66 -4.58
CA ALA A 69 -14.35 2.36 -3.67
C ALA A 69 -15.17 1.39 -2.81
N GLN A 70 -15.51 0.21 -3.34
CA GLN A 70 -16.29 -0.80 -2.62
C GLN A 70 -15.47 -1.62 -1.64
N LEU A 71 -14.14 -1.62 -1.76
CA LEU A 71 -13.29 -2.42 -0.88
C LEU A 71 -13.26 -1.83 0.53
N PRO A 72 -13.39 -2.65 1.58
CA PRO A 72 -13.46 -2.13 2.93
C PRO A 72 -12.13 -1.48 3.36
N THR A 73 -11.00 -2.16 3.08
CA THR A 73 -9.66 -1.69 3.47
C THR A 73 -8.76 -1.55 2.25
N LEU A 74 -8.19 -0.34 2.07
CA LEU A 74 -7.22 -0.02 1.03
C LEU A 74 -5.90 0.43 1.69
N VAL A 75 -4.79 -0.13 1.22
CA VAL A 75 -3.44 0.31 1.58
C VAL A 75 -2.77 0.88 0.34
N ILE A 76 -2.54 2.19 0.35
CA ILE A 76 -1.95 2.90 -0.79
C ILE A 76 -0.48 3.17 -0.51
N LEU A 77 0.42 2.48 -1.22
CA LEU A 77 1.85 2.75 -1.20
C LEU A 77 2.21 3.83 -2.22
N MET A 78 3.28 4.59 -1.96
CA MET A 78 3.81 5.59 -2.92
C MET A 78 2.81 6.69 -3.35
N GLY A 79 1.71 6.87 -2.60
CA GLY A 79 0.63 7.81 -2.94
C GLY A 79 0.80 9.25 -2.44
N THR A 80 1.80 9.55 -1.58
CA THR A 80 1.86 10.83 -0.86
C THR A 80 1.83 12.07 -1.75
N LYS A 81 2.52 12.04 -2.90
CA LYS A 81 2.52 13.17 -3.86
C LYS A 81 1.18 13.36 -4.57
N ASN A 82 0.44 12.27 -4.76
CA ASN A 82 -0.84 12.25 -5.49
C ASN A 82 -2.04 12.17 -4.54
N LEU A 83 -1.84 12.32 -3.22
CA LEU A 83 -2.88 12.10 -2.21
C LEU A 83 -4.17 12.87 -2.51
N PRO A 84 -4.15 14.18 -2.87
CA PRO A 84 -5.39 14.89 -3.20
C PRO A 84 -6.16 14.27 -4.38
N LEU A 85 -5.43 13.81 -5.40
CA LEU A 85 -6.04 13.19 -6.59
C LEU A 85 -6.62 11.81 -6.25
N LEU A 86 -5.86 10.97 -5.52
CA LEU A 86 -6.31 9.64 -5.09
C LEU A 86 -7.62 9.72 -4.28
N ILE A 87 -7.71 10.69 -3.36
CA ILE A 87 -8.92 10.90 -2.56
C ILE A 87 -10.08 11.39 -3.41
N ASN A 88 -9.84 12.33 -4.33
CA ASN A 88 -10.86 12.79 -5.26
C ASN A 88 -11.42 11.64 -6.13
N GLU A 89 -10.56 10.79 -6.68
CA GLU A 89 -11.00 9.64 -7.48
C GLU A 89 -11.84 8.66 -6.65
N LEU A 90 -11.44 8.37 -5.40
CA LEU A 90 -12.23 7.52 -4.50
C LEU A 90 -13.61 8.12 -4.22
N PHE A 91 -13.70 9.42 -3.93
CA PHE A 91 -14.98 10.08 -3.68
C PHE A 91 -15.87 10.11 -4.92
N GLN A 92 -15.31 10.42 -6.10
CA GLN A 92 -16.07 10.38 -7.35
C GLN A 92 -16.56 8.96 -7.68
N ALA A 93 -15.79 7.94 -7.31
CA ALA A 93 -16.16 6.53 -7.44
C ALA A 93 -17.15 6.04 -6.36
N GLY A 94 -17.59 6.91 -5.45
CA GLY A 94 -18.62 6.60 -4.45
C GLY A 94 -18.10 6.11 -3.10
N LYS A 95 -16.80 6.26 -2.80
CA LYS A 95 -16.27 6.02 -1.46
C LYS A 95 -16.91 7.02 -0.48
N CYS A 96 -17.39 6.52 0.65
CA CYS A 96 -18.01 7.35 1.68
C CYS A 96 -16.99 8.39 2.22
N PRO A 97 -17.29 9.70 2.24
CA PRO A 97 -16.39 10.72 2.80
C PRO A 97 -16.09 10.54 4.29
N GLN A 98 -16.94 9.80 5.01
CA GLN A 98 -16.76 9.44 6.42
C GLN A 98 -15.94 8.17 6.60
N THR A 99 -15.41 7.56 5.52
CA THR A 99 -14.51 6.40 5.65
C THR A 99 -13.28 6.80 6.46
N PRO A 100 -12.94 6.08 7.55
CA PRO A 100 -11.72 6.32 8.29
C PRO A 100 -10.48 6.20 7.42
N MET A 101 -9.50 7.06 7.66
CA MET A 101 -8.25 7.10 6.90
C MET A 101 -7.11 7.53 7.81
N ALA A 102 -5.97 6.86 7.67
CA ALA A 102 -4.72 7.27 8.30
C ALA A 102 -3.59 7.38 7.28
N VAL A 103 -2.68 8.33 7.49
CA VAL A 103 -1.41 8.45 6.79
C VAL A 103 -0.29 8.12 7.76
N ILE A 104 0.54 7.14 7.40
CA ILE A 104 1.64 6.67 8.23
C ILE A 104 2.96 6.98 7.52
N LYS A 105 3.83 7.74 8.17
CA LYS A 105 5.16 8.09 7.66
C LYS A 105 6.23 7.50 8.57
N ASN A 106 7.33 7.05 7.94
CA ASN A 106 8.50 6.51 8.63
C ASN A 106 8.16 5.34 9.57
N ALA A 107 7.23 4.47 9.18
CA ALA A 107 6.80 3.38 10.03
C ALA A 107 7.98 2.47 10.45
N GLY A 108 8.02 2.10 11.73
CA GLY A 108 9.10 1.30 12.33
C GLY A 108 10.41 2.05 12.57
N ARG A 109 10.44 3.37 12.39
CA ARG A 109 11.58 4.23 12.72
C ARG A 109 11.25 5.10 13.95
N PRO A 110 12.26 5.62 14.68
CA PRO A 110 12.03 6.54 15.80
C PRO A 110 11.20 7.78 15.41
N GLU A 111 11.29 8.22 14.16
CA GLU A 111 10.55 9.37 13.64
C GLU A 111 9.19 9.01 13.03
N GLN A 112 8.58 7.89 13.43
CA GLN A 112 7.25 7.48 12.97
C GLN A 112 6.21 8.57 13.28
N GLN A 113 5.39 8.91 12.28
CA GLN A 113 4.31 9.87 12.41
C GLN A 113 3.02 9.28 11.83
N ILE A 114 1.91 9.53 12.51
CA ILE A 114 0.57 9.07 12.12
C ILE A 114 -0.36 10.28 12.10
N TRP A 115 -1.11 10.45 11.02
CA TRP A 115 -2.18 11.43 10.90
C TRP A 115 -3.50 10.71 10.60
N GLY A 116 -4.61 11.16 11.21
CA GLY A 116 -5.94 10.56 11.04
C GLY A 116 -6.38 9.75 12.26
N GLU A 117 -7.62 9.25 12.21
CA GLU A 117 -8.17 8.38 13.25
C GLU A 117 -8.11 6.91 12.81
N PRO A 118 -7.72 5.98 13.71
CA PRO A 118 -7.79 4.55 13.47
C PRO A 118 -9.21 4.02 13.39
#